data_AF-A0A0J1B714-F1
#
_entry.id   AF-A0A0J1B714-F1
#
_cell.length_a   1.000
_cell.length_b   1.000
_cell.length_c   1.000
_cell.angle_alpha   90.00
_cell.angle_beta   90.00
_cell.angle_gamma   90.00
#
_symmetry.space_group_name_H-M   'P 1'
#
loop_
_entity.id
_entity.type
_entity.pdbx_description
1 polymer ?
#
loop_
_entity_poly.entity_id
_entity_poly.type
_entity_poly.pdbx_seq_one_letter_code
_entity_poly.pdbx_strand_id
1 'polypeptide(L)'
;MPMLDGTGATAKELRELANEIQQMPKPVLIHCAQGHGRTGLVASAVLLVSGAAQTASDAIAMVQAVRPGIELNATQRSILEQVQ
;
A
#
# COMPACT_ATOMS: atom_id res chain seq x y z
N MET A 1 -7.33 -10.98 -3.39
CA MET A 1 -8.20 -10.39 -4.42
C MET A 1 -7.33 -9.85 -5.55
N PRO A 2 -7.53 -10.21 -6.83
CA PRO A 2 -6.82 -9.55 -7.92
C PRO A 2 -7.27 -8.08 -7.97
N MET A 3 -6.33 -7.13 -7.87
CA MET A 3 -6.63 -5.75 -8.27
C MET A 3 -6.87 -5.75 -9.77
N LEU A 4 -8.12 -5.56 -10.17
CA LEU A 4 -8.53 -5.46 -11.57
C LEU A 4 -7.78 -4.31 -12.25
N ASP A 5 -7.38 -4.57 -13.49
CA ASP A 5 -6.57 -3.70 -14.31
C ASP A 5 -7.31 -2.38 -14.62
N GLY A 6 -6.72 -1.26 -14.23
CA GLY A 6 -6.90 0.00 -14.97
C GLY A 6 -7.76 1.10 -14.35
N THR A 7 -8.50 0.88 -13.27
CA THR A 7 -9.13 1.97 -12.51
C THR A 7 -8.35 2.20 -11.22
N GLY A 8 -7.72 3.38 -11.10
CA GLY A 8 -6.90 3.73 -9.94
C GLY A 8 -7.63 3.44 -8.63
N ALA A 9 -6.99 2.67 -7.75
CA ALA A 9 -7.53 2.35 -6.44
C ALA A 9 -7.98 3.63 -5.73
N THR A 10 -9.21 3.69 -5.25
CA THR A 10 -9.63 4.78 -4.38
C THR A 10 -8.99 4.62 -2.99
N ALA A 11 -8.86 5.72 -2.25
CA ALA A 11 -8.34 5.65 -0.87
C ALA A 11 -9.19 4.74 0.02
N LYS A 12 -10.51 4.71 -0.20
CA LYS A 12 -11.45 3.83 0.51
C LYS A 12 -11.16 2.35 0.24
N GLU A 13 -11.06 1.94 -1.03
CA GLU A 13 -10.73 0.56 -1.40
C GLU A 13 -9.36 0.14 -0.85
N LEU A 14 -8.40 1.07 -0.85
CA LEU A 14 -7.06 0.83 -0.30
C LEU A 14 -7.13 0.58 1.22
N ARG A 15 -7.95 1.36 1.93
CA ARG A 15 -8.18 1.21 3.37
C ARG A 15 -8.92 -0.08 3.72
N GLU A 16 -9.94 -0.44 2.94
CA GLU A 16 -10.68 -1.69 3.10
C GLU A 16 -9.76 -2.89 2.89
N LEU A 17 -8.98 -2.89 1.80
CA LEU A 17 -7.98 -3.92 1.54
C LEU A 17 -6.93 -4.02 2.65
N ALA A 18 -6.43 -2.88 3.14
CA ALA A 18 -5.46 -2.86 4.24
C ALA A 18 -6.05 -3.44 5.53
N ASN A 19 -7.31 -3.13 5.85
CA ASN A 19 -8.02 -3.72 6.99
C ASN A 19 -8.19 -5.23 6.83
N GLU A 20 -8.61 -5.70 5.65
CA GLU A 20 -8.71 -7.14 5.36
C GLU A 20 -7.36 -7.84 5.58
N ILE A 21 -6.27 -7.28 5.05
CA ILE A 21 -4.91 -7.82 5.20
C ILE A 21 -4.51 -7.91 6.68
N GLN A 22 -4.87 -6.91 7.51
CA GLN A 22 -4.57 -6.95 8.94
C GLN A 22 -5.28 -8.09 9.68
N GLN A 23 -6.45 -8.52 9.21
CA GLN A 23 -7.20 -9.63 9.80
C GLN A 23 -6.76 -11.00 9.26
N MET A 24 -5.91 -11.05 8.23
CA MET A 24 -5.42 -12.32 7.68
C MET A 24 -4.38 -12.99 8.60
N PRO A 25 -4.35 -14.33 8.66
CA PRO A 25 -3.26 -15.05 9.30
C PRO A 25 -1.93 -14.74 8.61
N LYS A 26 -0.89 -14.50 9.42
CA LYS A 26 0.43 -14.07 8.94
C LYS A 26 1.34 -15.28 8.65
N PRO A 27 2.26 -15.20 7.67
CA PRO A 27 2.62 -14.02 6.85
C PRO A 27 1.71 -13.80 5.63
N VAL A 28 1.51 -12.54 5.24
CA VAL A 28 0.81 -12.15 4.01
C VAL A 28 1.81 -11.77 2.93
N LEU A 29 1.70 -12.38 1.74
CA LEU A 29 2.48 -12.03 0.56
C LEU A 29 1.70 -11.09 -0.34
N ILE A 30 2.24 -9.89 -0.57
CA ILE A 30 1.70 -8.91 -1.53
C ILE A 30 2.53 -8.99 -2.81
N HIS A 31 1.89 -9.26 -3.95
CA HIS A 31 2.54 -9.24 -5.26
C HIS A 31 1.68 -8.49 -6.29
N CYS A 32 2.35 -7.88 -7.28
CA CYS A 32 1.72 -7.39 -8.50
C CYS A 32 2.51 -7.89 -9.72
N ALA A 33 1.94 -7.77 -10.93
CA ALA A 33 2.56 -8.28 -12.17
C ALA A 33 4.01 -7.80 -12.41
N GLN A 34 4.36 -6.60 -11.91
CA GLN A 34 5.71 -6.03 -11.99
C GLN A 34 6.38 -5.77 -10.63
N GLY A 35 5.79 -6.16 -9.49
CA GLY A 35 6.42 -6.01 -8.16
C GLY A 35 6.72 -4.61 -7.61
N HIS A 36 6.64 -3.52 -8.39
CA HIS A 36 7.12 -2.18 -7.99
C HIS A 36 6.01 -1.26 -7.40
N GLY A 37 5.25 -0.53 -8.23
CA GLY A 37 4.39 0.55 -7.72
C GLY A 37 3.17 0.11 -6.87
N ARG A 38 2.41 -0.88 -7.34
CA ARG A 38 1.19 -1.35 -6.63
C ARG A 38 1.50 -2.10 -5.33
N THR A 39 2.59 -2.87 -5.32
CA THR A 39 3.03 -3.59 -4.12
C THR A 39 3.43 -2.60 -3.03
N GLY A 40 4.18 -1.56 -3.40
CA GLY A 40 4.55 -0.48 -2.49
C GLY A 40 3.35 0.27 -1.92
N LEU A 41 2.37 0.59 -2.77
CA LEU A 41 1.15 1.28 -2.37
C LEU A 41 0.36 0.50 -1.31
N VAL A 42 0.09 -0.79 -1.56
CA VAL A 42 -0.67 -1.62 -0.61
C VAL A 42 0.11 -1.85 0.68
N ALA A 43 1.41 -2.12 0.61
CA ALA A 43 2.25 -2.27 1.80
C ALA A 43 2.26 -1.00 2.66
N SER A 44 2.38 0.17 2.02
CA SER A 44 2.34 1.47 2.73
C SER A 44 0.96 1.72 3.35
N ALA A 45 -0.12 1.35 2.67
CA ALA A 45 -1.49 1.45 3.20
C ALA A 45 -1.69 0.57 4.44
N VAL A 46 -1.15 -0.64 4.42
CA VAL A 46 -1.19 -1.55 5.59
C VAL A 46 -0.42 -0.94 6.77
N LEU A 47 0.73 -0.31 6.53
CA LEU A 47 1.49 0.37 7.60
C LEU A 47 0.71 1.56 8.20
N LEU A 48 0.02 2.34 7.38
CA LEU A 48 -0.85 3.42 7.85
C LEU A 48 -2.02 2.90 8.69
N VAL A 49 -2.77 1.94 8.14
CA VAL A 49 -4.00 1.43 8.77
C VAL A 49 -3.68 0.61 10.02
N SER A 50 -2.49 0.00 10.11
CA SER A 50 -2.01 -0.66 11.33
C SER A 50 -1.50 0.31 12.41
N GLY A 51 -1.35 1.59 12.09
CA GLY A 51 -0.75 2.59 12.97
C GLY A 51 0.77 2.46 13.11
N ALA A 52 1.42 1.61 12.32
CA ALA A 52 2.87 1.48 12.30
C ALA A 52 3.56 2.71 11.69
N ALA A 53 2.90 3.39 10.75
CA ALA A 53 3.34 4.64 10.15
C ALA A 53 2.34 5.77 10.45
N GLN A 54 2.86 6.98 10.71
CA GLN A 54 2.00 8.14 11.04
C GLN A 54 1.58 8.95 9.81
N THR A 55 2.38 8.87 8.73
CA THR A 55 2.16 9.65 7.51
C THR A 55 2.43 8.80 6.27
N ALA A 56 1.85 9.18 5.13
CA ALA A 56 2.06 8.49 3.86
C ALA A 56 3.56 8.43 3.49
N SER A 57 4.29 9.53 3.70
CA SER A 57 5.74 9.59 3.46
C SER A 57 6.53 8.63 4.36
N ASP A 58 6.17 8.55 5.63
CA ASP A 58 6.78 7.64 6.61
C ASP A 58 6.53 6.17 6.22
N ALA A 59 5.30 5.84 5.85
CA ALA A 59 4.94 4.51 5.36
C ALA A 59 5.74 4.11 4.11
N ILE A 60 5.87 5.02 3.15
CA ILE A 60 6.67 4.79 1.93
C ILE A 60 8.14 4.57 2.28
N ALA A 61 8.71 5.39 3.17
CA ALA A 61 10.11 5.27 3.59
C ALA A 61 10.40 3.92 4.26
N MET A 62 9.49 3.44 5.12
CA MET A 62 9.60 2.11 5.74
C MET A 62 9.60 0.98 4.70
N VAL A 63 8.72 1.06 3.69
CA VAL A 63 8.69 0.07 2.61
C VAL A 63 9.96 0.12 1.77
N GLN A 64 10.43 1.32 1.44
CA GLN A 64 11.65 1.53 0.66
C GLN A 64 12.91 1.04 1.38
N ALA A 65 12.95 1.12 2.72
CA ALA A 65 14.07 0.60 3.51
C ALA A 65 14.25 -0.92 3.33
N VAL A 66 13.16 -1.67 3.11
CA VAL A 66 13.19 -3.13 2.88
C VAL A 66 13.22 -3.46 1.38
N ARG A 67 12.64 -2.62 0.54
CA ARG A 67 12.64 -2.76 -0.93
C ARG A 67 12.95 -1.43 -1.63
N PRO A 68 14.24 -1.14 -1.88
CA PRO A 68 14.67 0.14 -2.48
C PRO A 68 14.08 0.41 -3.87
N GLY A 69 13.73 -0.63 -4.63
CA GLY A 69 13.13 -0.50 -5.97
C GLY A 69 11.66 -0.09 -5.98
N ILE A 70 11.03 0.12 -4.81
CA ILE A 70 9.66 0.59 -4.73
C ILE A 70 9.63 2.10 -4.98
N GLU A 71 8.95 2.49 -6.05
CA GLU A 71 8.61 3.88 -6.33
C GLU A 71 7.12 4.04 -6.58
N LEU A 72 6.50 4.94 -5.80
CA LEU A 72 5.12 5.37 -6.02
C LEU A 72 5.13 6.63 -6.88
N ASN A 73 4.28 6.64 -7.91
CA ASN A 73 4.05 7.85 -8.71
C ASN A 73 3.19 8.88 -7.94
N ALA A 74 3.08 10.09 -8.47
CA ALA A 74 2.35 11.20 -7.82
C ALA A 74 0.88 10.85 -7.49
N THR A 75 0.19 10.16 -8.39
CA THR A 75 -1.21 9.73 -8.18
C THR A 75 -1.31 8.75 -7.01
N GLN A 76 -0.42 7.76 -6.94
CA GLN A 76 -0.39 6.77 -5.86
C GLN A 76 -0.08 7.41 -4.50
N ARG A 77 0.85 8.37 -4.48
CA ARG A 77 1.16 9.14 -3.26
C ARG A 77 -0.04 9.94 -2.78
N SER A 78 -0.72 10.64 -3.69
CA SER A 78 -1.91 11.42 -3.37
C SER A 78 -3.07 10.55 -2.87
N ILE A 79 -3.25 9.35 -3.44
CA ILE A 79 -4.23 8.38 -2.91
C ILE A 79 -3.85 7.95 -1.50
N LEU A 80 -2.57 7.66 -1.25
CA LEU A 80 -2.10 7.20 0.06
C LEU A 80 -2.25 8.27 1.15
N GLU A 81 -2.07 9.55 0.82
CA GLU A 81 -2.34 10.67 1.74
C GLU A 81 -3.81 10.75 2.15
N GLN A 82 -4.73 10.30 1.30
CA GLN A 82 -6.16 10.26 1.58
C GLN A 82 -6.59 9.04 2.42
N VAL A 83 -5.67 8.15 2.78
CA VAL A 83 -5.97 6.91 3.56
C VAL A 83 -6.00 7.15 5.07
N GLN A 84 -5.60 8.34 5.55
CA GLN A 84 -5.61 8.72 6.98
C GLN A 84 -6.97 8.45 7.66
#